data_AF-A0A953QMB4-F1
#
_entry.id   AF-A0A953QMB4-F1
#
_cell.length_a   1.000
_cell.length_b   1.000
_cell.length_c   1.000
_cell.angle_alpha   90.00
_cell.angle_beta   90.00
_cell.angle_gamma   90.00
#
_symmetry.space_group_name_H-M   'P 1'
#
loop_
_entity.id
_entity.type
_entity.pdbx_description
1 polymer ?
#
loop_
_entity_poly.entity_id
_entity_poly.type
_entity_poly.pdbx_seq_one_letter_code
_entity_poly.pdbx_strand_id
1 'polypeptide(L)' 'MLIPKPLEELLNEHDVSRITGLSVASVRRWRLLRQGPRFLKIGSAVRYRREDVASWLATRPTGGEHRETR' A
#
# COMPACT_ATOMS: atom_id res chain seq x y z
N MET A 1 -10.25 -12.53 26.68
CA MET A 1 -8.77 -12.60 26.69
C MET A 1 -8.30 -12.00 25.38
N LEU A 2 -7.77 -10.76 25.38
CA LEU A 2 -7.22 -10.15 24.17
C LEU A 2 -5.82 -10.75 23.94
N ILE A 3 -5.69 -11.60 22.91
CA ILE A 3 -4.37 -12.06 22.47
C ILE A 3 -3.62 -10.81 22.01
N PRO A 4 -2.46 -10.47 22.60
CA PRO A 4 -1.67 -9.37 22.09
C PRO A 4 -1.32 -9.70 20.64
N LYS A 5 -1.75 -8.84 19.71
CA LYS A 5 -1.30 -8.98 18.33
C LYS A 5 0.23 -8.94 18.36
N PRO A 6 0.91 -9.91 17.74
CA PRO A 6 2.36 -9.83 17.60
C PRO A 6 2.69 -8.49 16.94
N LEU A 7 3.84 -7.90 17.29
CA LEU A 7 4.34 -6.68 16.66
C LEU A 7 4.40 -6.91 15.14
N GLU A 8 3.39 -6.41 14.43
CA GLU A 8 3.28 -6.60 12.98
C GLU A 8 4.46 -5.93 12.31
N GLU A 9 5.18 -6.69 11.48
CA GLU A 9 6.32 -6.17 10.74
C GLU A 9 5.88 -5.10 9.76
N LEU A 10 6.33 -3.87 9.99
CA LEU A 10 6.01 -2.72 9.15
C LEU A 10 6.81 -2.78 7.84
N LEU A 11 6.09 -2.64 6.73
CA LEU A 11 6.65 -2.63 5.39
C LEU A 11 7.41 -1.32 5.14
N ASN A 12 8.50 -1.38 4.39
CA ASN A 12 9.14 -0.20 3.83
C ASN A 12 8.71 0.01 2.36
N GLU A 13 9.25 1.05 1.71
CA GLU A 13 8.90 1.37 0.32
C GLU A 13 9.37 0.34 -0.71
N HIS A 14 10.42 -0.43 -0.42
CA HIS A 14 10.86 -1.54 -1.27
C HIS A 14 9.89 -2.72 -1.17
N ASP A 15 9.33 -2.97 0.01
CA ASP A 15 8.30 -4.01 0.16
C ASP A 15 7.01 -3.63 -0.59
N VAL A 16 6.57 -2.36 -0.47
CA VAL A 16 5.41 -1.87 -1.23
C VAL A 16 5.68 -1.91 -2.74
N SER A 17 6.89 -1.55 -3.17
CA SER A 17 7.33 -1.67 -4.56
C SER A 17 7.22 -3.13 -5.05
N ARG A 18 7.71 -4.09 -4.27
CA ARG A 18 7.61 -5.53 -4.58
C ARG A 18 6.17 -6.01 -4.65
N ILE A 19 5.30 -5.57 -3.74
CA ILE A 19 3.88 -5.96 -3.69
C ILE A 19 3.11 -5.41 -4.89
N THR A 20 3.37 -4.16 -5.26
CA THR A 20 2.62 -3.45 -6.32
C THR A 20 3.20 -3.66 -7.71
N GLY A 21 4.43 -4.18 -7.83
CA GLY A 21 5.16 -4.26 -9.08
C GLY A 21 5.64 -2.90 -9.62
N LEU A 22 5.46 -1.81 -8.87
CA LEU A 22 5.88 -0.47 -9.29
C LEU A 22 7.27 -0.11 -8.75
N SER A 23 7.92 0.85 -9.38
CA SER A 23 9.21 1.35 -8.90
C SER A 23 9.11 2.01 -7.52
N VAL A 24 10.19 1.97 -6.73
CA VAL A 24 10.30 2.70 -5.47
C VAL A 24 10.08 4.21 -5.66
N ALA A 25 10.53 4.77 -6.80
CA ALA A 25 10.30 6.17 -7.14
C ALA A 25 8.80 6.49 -7.30
N SER A 26 8.02 5.58 -7.90
CA SER A 26 6.55 5.70 -7.97
C SER A 26 5.92 5.67 -6.58
N VAL A 27 6.36 4.75 -5.70
CA VAL A 27 5.88 4.68 -4.30
C VAL A 27 6.24 5.95 -3.52
N ARG A 28 7.42 6.55 -3.76
CA ARG A 28 7.81 7.85 -3.19
C ARG A 28 6.91 8.98 -3.71
N ARG A 29 6.66 9.01 -5.02
CA ARG A 29 5.79 10.01 -5.66
C ARG A 29 4.37 9.97 -5.10
N TRP A 30 3.81 8.78 -4.86
CA TRP A 30 2.49 8.67 -4.22
C TRP A 30 2.40 9.37 -2.87
N ARG A 31 3.48 9.36 -2.07
CA ARG A 31 3.50 10.08 -0.79
C ARG A 31 3.50 11.58 -0.98
N LEU A 32 4.29 12.08 -1.93
CA LEU A 32 4.32 13.51 -2.27
C LEU A 32 2.94 13.99 -2.73
N LEU A 33 2.24 13.17 -3.52
CA LEU A 33 0.93 13.48 -4.08
C LEU A 33 -0.25 13.08 -3.18
N ARG A 34 0.00 12.41 -2.05
CA ARG A 34 -1.02 11.84 -1.15
C ARG A 34 -2.02 10.89 -1.85
N GLN A 35 -1.54 10.08 -2.80
CA GLN A 35 -2.36 9.20 -3.67
C GLN A 35 -2.08 7.69 -3.49
N GLY A 36 -1.44 7.29 -2.40
CA GLY A 36 -1.08 5.90 -2.10
C GLY A 36 -1.66 5.35 -0.80
N PRO A 37 -1.19 4.18 -0.35
CA PRO A 37 -1.53 3.65 0.97
C PRO A 37 -1.19 4.64 2.08
N ARG A 38 -1.91 4.55 3.20
CA ARG A 38 -1.55 5.28 4.41
C ARG A 38 -0.17 4.83 4.89
N PHE A 39 0.62 5.80 5.35
CA PHE A 39 1.98 5.57 5.83
C PHE A 39 2.18 6.15 7.22
N LEU A 40 3.10 5.55 7.96
CA LEU A 40 3.62 6.03 9.23
C LEU A 40 4.95 6.74 8.98
N LYS A 41 5.11 7.91 9.59
CA LYS A 41 6.38 8.64 9.62
C LYS A 41 7.01 8.46 11.00
N ILE A 42 8.17 7.80 11.05
CA ILE A 42 8.91 7.52 12.29
C ILE A 42 10.30 8.15 12.13
N GLY A 43 10.43 9.40 12.57
CA GLY A 43 11.62 10.21 12.29
C GLY A 43 11.85 10.33 10.79
N SER A 44 13.04 9.96 10.30
CA SER A 44 13.34 9.94 8.86
C SER A 44 12.70 8.75 8.13
N ALA A 45 12.39 7.66 8.82
CA ALA A 45 11.85 6.45 8.22
C ALA A 45 10.36 6.59 7.84
N VAL A 46 10.01 6.01 6.70
CA VAL A 46 8.61 5.85 6.27
C VAL A 46 8.28 4.37 6.27
N ARG A 47 7.15 4.03 6.87
CA ARG A 47 6.67 2.66 7.02
C ARG A 47 5.22 2.53 6.62
N TYR A 48 4.80 1.33 6.25
CA TYR A 48 3.43 1.02 5.92
C TYR A 48 2.96 -0.15 6.76
N ARG A 49 1.73 -0.03 7.22
CA ARG A 49 0.98 -1.13 7.79
C ARG A 49 0.51 -2.04 6.65
N ARG A 50 0.57 -3.35 6.85
CA ARG A 50 0.17 -4.31 5.80
C ARG A 50 -1.31 -4.14 5.44
N GLU A 51 -2.14 -3.91 6.45
CA GLU A 51 -3.58 -3.65 6.32
C GLU A 51 -3.89 -2.37 5.52
N ASP A 52 -3.07 -1.33 5.66
CA ASP A 52 -3.25 -0.08 4.91
C ASP A 52 -2.90 -0.26 3.43
N VAL A 53 -1.85 -1.03 3.12
CA VAL A 53 -1.49 -1.39 1.74
C VAL A 53 -2.58 -2.25 1.11
N ALA A 54 -3.05 -3.28 1.82
CA ALA A 54 -4.10 -4.16 1.36
C ALA A 54 -5.43 -3.40 1.13
N SER A 55 -5.82 -2.55 2.08
CA SER A 55 -7.03 -1.71 1.95
C SER A 55 -6.93 -0.76 0.77
N TRP A 56 -5.77 -0.14 0.55
CA TRP A 56 -5.56 0.72 -0.60
C TRP A 56 -5.66 -0.05 -1.93
N LEU A 57 -5.08 -1.25 -2.02
CA LEU A 57 -5.21 -2.11 -3.21
C LEU A 57 -6.66 -2.51 -3.48
N ALA A 58 -7.43 -2.84 -2.44
CA ALA A 58 -8.84 -3.21 -2.56
C ALA A 58 -9.73 -2.09 -3.14
N THR A 59 -9.30 -0.84 -3.04
CA THR A 59 -10.03 0.29 -3.64
C THR A 59 -9.70 0.56 -5.11
N ARG A 60 -8.78 -0.20 -5.72
CA ARG A 60 -8.41 -0.02 -7.12
C ARG A 60 -9.44 -0.70 -8.02
N PRO A 61 -9.82 -0.07 -9.15
CA PRO A 61 -10.73 -0.72 -10.09
C PRO A 61 -10.11 -2.00 -10.63
N THR A 62 -10.87 -3.08 -10.63
CA THR A 62 -10.52 -4.30 -11.37
C THR A 62 -10.76 -4.05 -12.85
N GLY A 63 -9.71 -4.06 -13.66
CA GLY A 63 -9.85 -4.00 -15.12
C GLY A 63 -10.39 -5.32 -15.67
N GLY A 64 -11.07 -5.28 -16.82
CA GLY A 64 -11.46 -6.48 -17.57
C GLY A 64 -12.96 -6.74 -17.68
N GLU A 65 -13.84 -5.83 -17.23
CA GLU A 65 -15.24 -5.92 -17.66
C GLU A 65 -15.31 -5.71 -19.17
N HIS A 66 -15.46 -6.82 -19.90
CA HIS A 66 -15.88 -6.83 -21.29
C HIS A 66 -17.29 -6.24 -21.31
N ARG A 67 -17.43 -4.93 -21.53
CA ARG A 67 -18.73 -4.36 -21.87
C ARG A 67 -19.11 -4.89 -23.24
N GLU A 68 -19.77 -6.06 -23.25
CA GLU A 68 -20.48 -6.57 -24.41
C GLU A 68 -21.56 -5.54 -24.75
N THR A 69 -21.22 -4.68 -25.70
CA THR A 69 -22.12 -3.65 -26.20
C THR A 69 -23.01 -4.35 -27.21
N ARG A 70 -24.26 -4.56 -26.82
CA ARG A 70 -25.32 -5.00 -27.72
C ARG A 70 -25.82 -3.85 -28.58
#